data_AF-A0A6B3GK39-F1
#
_entry.id   AF-A0A6B3GK39-F1
#
_cell.length_a   1.000
_cell.length_b   1.000
_cell.length_c   1.000
_cell.angle_alpha   90.00
_cell.angle_beta   90.00
_cell.angle_gamma   90.00
#
_symmetry.space_group_name_H-M   'P 1'
#
loop_
_entity.id
_entity.type
_entity.pdbx_description
1 polymer ?
#
loop_
_entity_poly.entity_id
_entity_poly.type
_entity_poly.pdbx_seq_one_letter_code
_entity_poly.pdbx_strand_id
1 'polypeptide(L)'
;FGLPAAALAITHCARPERRKEVGGLMVSVALTSFVTGVTEPIEFSFMFVAPLLYGVHAVLTGASMGITWLLGVHAGFSFSAGLIDYVVNWHLDTKPWLILPIGACFAVIYYVIFRFAITKFDLKTPGREPEEIEKEIEQDLTK
;
A
#
# COMPACT_ATOMS: atom_id res chain seq x y z
N PHE A 1 2.19 -2.56 -6.74
CA PHE A 1 0.77 -2.38 -7.14
C PHE A 1 -0.19 -2.29 -5.97
N GLY A 2 -0.30 -3.34 -5.13
CA GLY A 2 -1.28 -3.38 -4.04
C GLY A 2 -1.13 -2.25 -3.01
N LEU A 3 0.06 -2.05 -2.45
CA LEU A 3 0.29 -1.02 -1.43
C LEU A 3 0.12 0.42 -1.93
N PRO A 4 0.58 0.80 -3.14
CA PRO A 4 0.19 2.09 -3.72
C PRO A 4 -1.33 2.29 -3.81
N ALA A 5 -2.09 1.23 -4.14
CA ALA A 5 -3.54 1.29 -4.17
C ALA A 5 -4.16 1.38 -2.76
N ALA A 6 -3.56 0.74 -1.76
CA ALA A 6 -3.92 0.90 -0.36
C ALA A 6 -3.67 2.33 0.15
N ALA A 7 -2.52 2.92 -0.20
CA ALA A 7 -2.19 4.31 0.14
C ALA A 7 -3.19 5.30 -0.48
N LEU A 8 -3.64 5.04 -1.70
CA LEU A 8 -4.73 5.79 -2.33
C LEU A 8 -6.06 5.62 -1.58
N ALA A 9 -6.39 4.40 -1.16
CA ALA A 9 -7.59 4.13 -0.37
C ALA A 9 -7.56 4.86 1.00
N ILE A 10 -6.42 4.85 1.69
CA ILE A 10 -6.20 5.59 2.95
C ILE A 10 -6.43 7.08 2.72
N THR A 11 -5.81 7.65 1.67
CA THR A 11 -5.99 9.07 1.29
C THR A 11 -7.46 9.42 1.06
N HIS A 12 -8.20 8.57 0.33
CA HIS A 12 -9.62 8.81 0.08
C HIS A 12 -10.50 8.66 1.32
N CYS A 13 -10.06 7.88 2.31
CA CYS A 13 -10.79 7.70 3.57
C CYS A 13 -10.44 8.73 4.64
N ALA A 14 -9.36 9.50 4.47
CA ALA A 14 -9.01 10.61 5.34
C ALA A 14 -10.13 11.67 5.36
N ARG A 15 -10.27 12.36 6.50
CA ARG A 15 -11.17 13.50 6.65
C ARG A 15 -10.88 14.59 5.60
N PRO A 16 -11.88 15.32 5.10
CA PRO A 16 -11.69 16.33 4.06
C PRO A 16 -10.59 17.35 4.37
N GLU A 17 -10.48 17.76 5.63
CA GLU A 17 -9.56 18.78 6.13
C GLU A 17 -8.10 18.29 6.08
N ARG A 18 -7.86 17.00 6.35
CA ARG A 18 -6.52 16.37 6.36
C ARG A 18 -6.14 15.68 5.06
N ARG A 19 -7.07 15.52 4.12
CA ARG A 19 -6.85 14.75 2.88
C ARG A 19 -5.65 15.24 2.07
N LYS A 20 -5.37 16.56 2.08
CA LYS A 20 -4.22 17.13 1.38
C LYS A 20 -2.89 16.72 2.00
N GLU A 21 -2.80 16.81 3.33
CA GLU A 21 -1.62 16.42 4.11
C GLU A 21 -1.36 14.91 3.98
N VAL A 22 -2.38 14.09 4.28
CA VAL A 22 -2.32 12.63 4.17
C VAL A 22 -2.04 12.19 2.74
N GLY A 23 -2.65 12.84 1.75
CA GLY A 23 -2.40 12.55 0.34
C GLY A 23 -0.96 12.82 -0.06
N GLY A 24 -0.36 13.91 0.40
CA GLY A 24 1.06 14.20 0.18
C GLY A 24 1.97 13.12 0.77
N LEU A 25 1.72 12.74 2.03
CA LEU A 25 2.45 11.67 2.70
C LEU A 25 2.31 10.33 1.95
N MET A 26 1.06 9.91 1.69
CA MET A 26 0.73 8.64 1.06
C MET A 26 1.30 8.52 -0.35
N VAL A 27 1.29 9.59 -1.14
CA VAL A 27 1.91 9.60 -2.47
C VAL A 27 3.42 9.41 -2.38
N SER A 28 4.09 10.08 -1.46
CA SER A 28 5.54 9.96 -1.26
C SER A 28 5.96 8.53 -0.91
N VAL A 29 5.29 7.93 0.08
CA VAL A 29 5.60 6.54 0.49
C VAL A 29 5.16 5.51 -0.56
N ALA A 30 4.05 5.75 -1.27
CA ALA A 30 3.59 4.90 -2.37
C ALA A 30 4.57 4.89 -3.55
N LEU A 31 5.09 6.07 -3.92
CA LEU A 31 6.09 6.18 -4.98
C LEU A 31 7.39 5.48 -4.57
N THR A 32 7.86 5.71 -3.35
CA THR A 32 9.05 5.05 -2.82
C THR A 32 8.89 3.52 -2.85
N SER A 33 7.79 3.00 -2.30
CA SER A 33 7.48 1.57 -2.32
C SER A 33 7.37 0.99 -3.73
N PHE A 34 6.77 1.73 -4.66
CA PHE A 34 6.67 1.29 -6.06
C PHE A 34 8.04 1.21 -6.74
N VAL A 35 8.90 2.21 -6.53
CA VAL A 35 10.19 2.30 -7.20
C VAL A 35 11.21 1.33 -6.60
N THR A 36 11.34 1.34 -5.27
CA THR A 36 12.39 0.58 -4.57
C THR A 36 11.92 -0.79 -4.10
N GLY A 37 10.62 -0.98 -3.94
CA GLY A 37 10.04 -2.19 -3.36
C GLY A 37 9.86 -2.13 -1.84
N VAL A 38 10.40 -1.11 -1.16
CA VAL A 38 10.33 -1.02 0.31
C VAL A 38 8.91 -0.69 0.76
N THR A 39 8.29 -1.60 1.52
CA THR A 39 6.86 -1.53 1.87
C THR A 39 6.58 -0.99 3.27
N GLU A 40 7.55 -1.09 4.18
CA GLU A 40 7.40 -0.80 5.61
C GLU A 40 6.73 0.55 5.91
N PRO A 41 7.09 1.68 5.25
CA PRO A 41 6.49 2.97 5.57
C PRO A 41 4.97 3.01 5.35
N ILE A 42 4.46 2.24 4.37
CA ILE A 42 3.01 2.14 4.12
C ILE A 42 2.40 1.17 5.14
N GLU A 43 3.04 0.03 5.39
CA GLU A 43 2.53 -0.98 6.31
C GLU A 43 2.40 -0.46 7.74
N PHE A 44 3.38 0.32 8.20
CA PHE A 44 3.36 0.91 9.54
C PHE A 44 2.19 1.87 9.74
N SER A 45 1.68 2.47 8.67
CA SER A 45 0.54 3.38 8.73
C SER A 45 -0.78 2.70 9.14
N PHE A 46 -0.90 1.37 9.01
CA PHE A 46 -2.14 0.66 9.35
C PHE A 46 -1.94 -0.63 10.15
N MET A 47 -0.74 -1.21 10.20
CA MET A 47 -0.50 -2.49 10.88
C MET A 47 -0.90 -2.46 12.36
N PHE A 48 -0.58 -1.38 13.08
CA PHE A 48 -0.89 -1.26 14.51
C PHE A 48 -2.34 -0.87 14.78
N VAL A 49 -2.96 -0.13 13.86
CA VAL A 49 -4.34 0.34 14.00
C VAL A 49 -5.36 -0.70 13.53
N ALA A 50 -4.99 -1.50 12.53
CA ALA A 50 -5.86 -2.48 11.90
C ALA A 50 -5.13 -3.82 11.68
N PRO A 51 -4.84 -4.59 12.75
CA PRO A 51 -4.12 -5.86 12.64
C PRO A 51 -4.79 -6.89 11.71
N LEU A 52 -6.13 -6.90 11.68
CA LEU A 52 -6.87 -7.78 10.77
C LEU A 52 -6.65 -7.39 9.29
N LEU A 53 -6.59 -6.09 9.00
CA LEU A 53 -6.30 -5.59 7.65
C LEU A 53 -4.87 -5.94 7.22
N TYR A 54 -3.93 -5.95 8.17
CA TYR A 54 -2.58 -6.48 7.96
C TYR A 54 -2.56 -7.99 7.67
N GLY A 55 -3.39 -8.77 8.37
CA GLY A 55 -3.59 -10.19 8.03
C GLY A 55 -4.12 -10.39 6.61
N VAL A 56 -5.09 -9.56 6.18
CA VAL A 56 -5.60 -9.58 4.80
C VAL A 56 -4.51 -9.21 3.80
N HIS A 57 -3.69 -8.20 4.11
CA HIS A 57 -2.52 -7.85 3.30
C HIS A 57 -1.57 -9.04 3.13
N ALA A 58 -1.21 -9.74 4.20
CA ALA A 58 -0.34 -10.92 4.15
C ALA A 58 -0.92 -12.03 3.25
N VAL A 59 -2.22 -12.32 3.37
CA VAL A 59 -2.89 -13.32 2.53
C VAL A 59 -2.90 -12.91 1.05
N LEU A 60 -3.21 -11.64 0.75
CA LEU A 60 -3.21 -11.14 -0.62
C LEU A 60 -1.80 -11.15 -1.23
N THR A 61 -0.77 -10.83 -0.44
CA THR A 61 0.62 -10.93 -0.86
C THR A 61 0.99 -12.37 -1.20
N GLY A 62 0.69 -13.33 -0.33
CA GLY A 62 0.91 -14.76 -0.61
C GLY A 62 0.13 -15.26 -1.84
N ALA A 63 -1.13 -14.85 -1.99
CA ALA A 63 -1.94 -15.16 -3.17
C ALA A 63 -1.32 -14.60 -4.46
N SER A 64 -0.79 -13.38 -4.42
CA SER A 64 -0.14 -12.78 -5.59
C SER A 64 1.10 -13.56 -6.03
N MET A 65 1.91 -14.03 -5.08
CA MET A 65 3.07 -14.87 -5.36
C MET A 65 2.65 -16.24 -5.93
N GLY A 66 1.65 -16.88 -5.32
CA GLY A 66 1.11 -18.15 -5.79
C GLY A 66 0.55 -18.09 -7.21
N ILE A 67 -0.25 -17.06 -7.52
CA ILE A 67 -0.82 -16.85 -8.87
C ILE A 67 0.29 -16.59 -9.89
N THR A 68 1.27 -15.76 -9.55
CA THR A 68 2.41 -15.44 -10.43
C THR A 68 3.19 -16.72 -10.76
N TRP A 69 3.46 -17.56 -9.76
CA TRP A 69 4.10 -18.86 -9.93
C TRP A 69 3.28 -19.82 -10.78
N LEU A 70 1.97 -19.94 -10.52
CA LEU A 70 1.07 -20.82 -11.29
C LEU A 70 0.98 -20.45 -12.78
N LEU A 71 1.09 -19.16 -13.11
CA LEU A 71 1.12 -18.68 -14.50
C LEU A 71 2.49 -18.83 -15.17
N GLY A 72 3.48 -19.36 -14.44
CA GLY A 72 4.85 -19.57 -14.89
C GLY A 72 5.59 -18.25 -15.10
N VAL A 73 5.28 -17.23 -14.29
CA VAL A 73 6.03 -15.98 -14.25
C VAL A 73 7.13 -16.13 -13.21
N HIS A 74 8.38 -16.01 -13.66
CA HIS A 74 9.54 -16.07 -12.79
C HIS A 74 10.31 -14.78 -12.96
N ALA A 75 10.21 -13.90 -11.96
CA ALA A 75 10.94 -12.65 -11.92
C ALA A 75 11.93 -12.67 -10.76
N GLY A 76 13.19 -12.36 -11.05
CA GLY A 76 14.23 -12.16 -10.04
C GLY A 76 14.14 -10.78 -9.42
N PHE A 77 14.65 -10.63 -8.19
CA PHE A 77 14.87 -9.33 -7.57
C PHE A 77 16.16 -9.33 -6.76
N SER A 78 16.87 -8.21 -6.77
CA SER A 78 18.17 -8.07 -6.09
C SER A 78 18.01 -7.50 -4.68
N PHE A 79 16.96 -6.71 -4.44
CA PHE A 79 16.73 -6.07 -3.14
C PHE A 79 15.31 -6.29 -2.61
N SER A 80 14.30 -5.67 -3.23
CA SER A 80 12.95 -5.61 -2.64
C SER A 80 11.82 -5.72 -3.68
N ALA A 81 12.14 -6.16 -4.90
CA ALA A 81 11.16 -6.39 -5.98
C ALA A 81 10.38 -5.12 -6.39
N GLY A 82 11.06 -3.97 -6.41
CA GLY A 82 10.52 -2.71 -6.91
C GLY A 82 10.55 -2.59 -8.45
N LEU A 83 10.09 -1.45 -8.97
CA LEU A 83 10.18 -1.14 -10.40
C LEU A 83 11.61 -1.23 -10.94
N ILE A 84 12.61 -0.83 -10.15
CA ILE A 84 14.02 -0.91 -10.55
C ILE A 84 14.41 -2.36 -10.82
N ASP A 85 14.10 -3.27 -9.88
CA ASP A 85 14.37 -4.71 -10.05
C ASP A 85 13.66 -5.26 -11.30
N TYR A 86 12.40 -4.86 -11.51
CA TYR A 86 11.61 -5.30 -12.67
C TYR A 86 12.20 -4.87 -14.02
N VAL A 87 12.69 -3.62 -14.13
CA VAL A 87 13.27 -3.11 -15.38
C VAL A 87 14.65 -3.73 -15.62
N VAL A 88 15.48 -3.84 -14.58
CA VAL A 88 16.84 -4.36 -14.70
C VAL A 88 16.84 -5.86 -15.05
N ASN A 89 15.94 -6.64 -14.44
CA ASN A 89 15.88 -8.08 -14.66
C ASN A 89 15.00 -8.50 -15.87
N TRP A 90 14.41 -7.54 -16.59
CA TRP A 90 13.46 -7.81 -17.68
C TRP A 90 13.94 -8.87 -18.70
N HIS A 91 15.22 -8.87 -19.05
CA HIS A 91 15.80 -9.80 -20.03
C HIS A 91 16.09 -11.20 -19.47
N LEU A 92 16.15 -11.33 -18.14
CA LEU A 92 16.39 -12.59 -17.43
C LEU A 92 15.08 -13.25 -17.00
N ASP A 93 14.03 -12.46 -16.83
CA ASP A 93 12.75 -12.91 -16.31
C ASP A 93 11.92 -13.70 -17.32
N THR A 94 11.15 -14.66 -16.82
CA THR A 94 10.20 -15.44 -17.63
C THR A 94 8.82 -14.78 -17.61
N LYS A 95 8.34 -14.37 -18.79
CA LYS A 95 7.04 -13.67 -18.97
C LYS A 95 6.85 -12.44 -18.05
N PRO A 96 7.85 -11.54 -17.88
CA PRO A 96 7.77 -10.41 -16.95
C PRO A 96 6.57 -9.51 -17.20
N TRP A 97 6.19 -9.33 -18.48
CA TRP A 97 5.04 -8.50 -18.87
C TRP A 97 3.71 -8.88 -18.19
N LEU A 98 3.53 -10.14 -17.78
CA LEU A 98 2.32 -10.60 -17.06
C LEU A 98 2.18 -9.99 -15.66
N ILE A 99 3.26 -9.47 -15.08
CA ILE A 99 3.24 -8.77 -13.79
C ILE A 99 2.37 -7.50 -13.87
N LEU A 100 2.32 -6.83 -15.02
CA LEU A 100 1.49 -5.63 -15.21
C LEU A 100 -0.02 -5.92 -15.05
N PRO A 101 -0.64 -6.85 -15.81
CA PRO A 101 -2.06 -7.16 -15.64
C PRO A 101 -2.37 -7.80 -14.28
N ILE A 102 -1.53 -8.72 -13.79
CA ILE A 102 -1.71 -9.32 -12.45
C ILE A 102 -1.67 -8.23 -11.38
N GLY A 103 -0.65 -7.38 -11.43
CA GLY A 103 -0.47 -6.25 -10.55
C GLY A 103 -1.66 -5.28 -10.59
N ALA A 104 -2.16 -4.95 -11.78
CA ALA A 104 -3.34 -4.10 -11.94
C ALA A 104 -4.59 -4.72 -11.30
N CYS A 105 -4.84 -6.03 -11.48
CA CYS A 105 -5.93 -6.73 -10.80
C CYS A 105 -5.77 -6.65 -9.27
N PHE A 106 -4.57 -6.90 -8.75
CA PHE A 106 -4.31 -6.76 -7.32
C PHE A 106 -4.46 -5.32 -6.82
N ALA A 107 -4.09 -4.30 -7.61
CA ALA A 107 -4.31 -2.90 -7.24
C ALA A 107 -5.81 -2.61 -7.02
N VAL A 108 -6.68 -3.10 -7.91
CA VAL A 108 -8.14 -2.95 -7.76
C VAL A 108 -8.63 -3.69 -6.51
N ILE A 109 -8.21 -4.94 -6.32
CA ILE A 109 -8.58 -5.75 -5.15
C ILE A 109 -8.17 -5.05 -3.85
N TYR A 110 -6.92 -4.60 -3.76
CA TYR A 110 -6.40 -3.87 -2.60
C TYR A 110 -7.20 -2.60 -2.33
N TYR A 111 -7.42 -1.77 -3.34
CA TYR A 111 -8.16 -0.52 -3.17
C TYR A 111 -9.57 -0.77 -2.62
N VAL A 112 -10.30 -1.73 -3.21
CA VAL A 112 -11.67 -2.05 -2.81
C VAL A 112 -11.70 -2.60 -1.38
N ILE A 113 -10.83 -3.56 -1.05
CA ILE A 113 -10.77 -4.16 0.28
C ILE A 113 -10.39 -3.12 1.33
N PHE A 114 -9.34 -2.33 1.10
CA PHE A 114 -8.90 -1.32 2.06
C PHE A 114 -9.99 -0.27 2.26
N ARG A 115 -10.55 0.27 1.19
CA ARG A 115 -11.60 1.30 1.29
C ARG A 115 -12.84 0.75 1.99
N PHE A 116 -13.25 -0.48 1.67
CA PHE A 116 -14.37 -1.14 2.34
C PHE A 116 -14.10 -1.35 3.83
N ALA A 117 -12.95 -1.93 4.19
CA ALA A 117 -12.60 -2.22 5.57
C ALA A 117 -12.49 -0.93 6.41
N ILE A 118 -11.80 0.10 5.89
CA ILE A 118 -11.62 1.38 6.59
C ILE A 118 -12.96 2.03 6.89
N THR A 119 -13.87 2.07 5.91
CA THR A 119 -15.17 2.72 6.07
C THR A 119 -16.17 1.87 6.87
N LYS A 120 -16.18 0.55 6.70
CA LYS A 120 -17.14 -0.35 7.35
C LYS A 120 -16.83 -0.57 8.83
N PHE A 121 -15.55 -0.65 9.20
CA PHE A 121 -15.10 -0.90 10.57
C PHE A 121 -14.57 0.35 11.28
N ASP A 122 -14.72 1.53 10.64
CA ASP A 122 -14.23 2.82 11.12
C ASP A 122 -12.77 2.79 11.62
N LEU A 123 -11.89 2.21 10.79
CA LEU A 123 -10.48 2.08 11.12
C LEU A 123 -9.81 3.46 11.19
N LYS A 124 -9.00 3.69 12.23
CA LYS A 124 -8.33 4.98 12.52
C LYS A 124 -7.03 5.16 11.72
N THR A 125 -7.08 4.88 10.41
CA THR A 125 -5.93 5.11 9.51
C THR A 125 -5.54 6.59 9.48
N PRO A 126 -4.33 6.96 9.02
CA PRO A 126 -3.90 8.35 9.00
C PRO A 126 -4.93 9.31 8.41
N GLY A 127 -5.23 10.40 9.13
CA GLY A 127 -6.30 11.34 8.78
C GLY A 127 -7.69 10.98 9.30
N ARG A 128 -7.82 9.98 10.18
CA ARG A 128 -9.07 9.55 10.83
C ARG A 128 -8.94 9.43 12.36
N GLU A 129 -7.87 9.98 12.94
CA GLU A 129 -7.60 9.98 14.38
C GLU A 129 -8.67 10.79 15.16
N PRO A 130 -8.93 10.49 16.44
CA PRO A 130 -9.86 11.28 17.27
C PRO A 130 -9.47 12.77 17.34
N GLU A 131 -10.46 13.67 17.33
CA GLU A 131 -10.24 15.14 17.35
C GLU A 131 -9.49 15.63 18.60
N GLU A 132 -9.57 14.92 19.72
CA GLU A 132 -8.86 15.27 20.95
C GLU A 132 -7.35 15.08 20.80
N ILE A 133 -6.95 13.94 20.22
CA ILE A 133 -5.55 13.62 19.90
C ILE A 133 -5.02 14.58 18.82
N GLU A 134 -5.90 14.99 17.89
CA GLU A 134 -5.58 15.96 16.84
C GLU A 134 -5.21 17.34 17.42
N LYS A 135 -5.99 17.84 18.39
CA LYS A 135 -5.71 19.12 19.05
C LYS A 135 -4.41 19.10 19.85
N GLU A 136 -4.08 17.97 20.49
CA GLU A 136 -2.81 17.82 21.20
C GLU A 136 -1.61 17.87 20.23
N ILE A 137 -1.69 17.18 19.10
CA ILE A 137 -0.61 17.18 18.07
C ILE A 137 -0.40 18.60 17.51
N GLU A 138 -1.48 19.32 17.17
CA GLU A 138 -1.37 20.69 16.66
C GLU A 138 -0.78 21.66 17.70
N GLN A 139 -1.17 21.51 18.97
CA GLN A 139 -0.62 22.31 20.07
C GLN A 139 0.87 22.07 20.29
N ASP A 140 1.36 20.85 20.08
CA ASP A 140 2.79 20.54 20.23
C ASP A 140 3.63 20.98 19.02
N LEU A 141 3.06 20.99 17.81
CA LEU A 141 3.73 21.51 16.61
C LEU A 141 3.85 23.04 16.58
N THR A 142 3.04 23.75 17.37
CA THR A 142 2.99 25.22 17.40
C THR A 142 3.70 25.85 18.62
N LYS A 143 4.24 25.04 19.52
CA LYS A 143 5.15 25.48 20.60
C LYS A 143 6.60 25.53 20.12
#